data_AF-A0A8S9ID89-F1
#
_entry.id   AF-A0A8S9ID89-F1
#
_cell.length_a   1.000
_cell.length_b   1.000
_cell.length_c   1.000
_cell.angle_alpha   90.00
_cell.angle_beta   90.00
_cell.angle_gamma   90.00
#
_symmetry.space_group_name_H-M   'P 1'
#
loop_
_entity.id
_entity.type
_entity.pdbx_description
1 polymer ?
#
loop_
_entity_poly.entity_id
_entity_poly.type
_entity_poly.pdbx_seq_one_letter_code
_entity_poly.pdbx_strand_id
1 'polypeptide(L)'
;MGSKKLAMLVIFAVFALLNLLYMESPTCTLSDDKPPFKPNVPLPGTTVPMSTSSSSVSVVVSDQQEKEEIDPLLPPPKATKSERISWFRRNLPELEILKSTTKSKRFHGRVLELYNNNCSAQFFMVWLSPAKSFGPREMLAVDTLFTTNPGACLVILSNSLDSPRGHTILKLFLDQGFNLVAVTLDIPFLVKNTPAEAWLKKLKSGKMDPGSIPLFMHLSDLTRLAVLYKYGGVYLDTDIIFLNSVTGLRNAIGAQSLDPETKRWTRLNNAVMVFDIYHPLMHEFLQEYSTTFDGNRWGYNSPYLVSRVITRLGHKPEYNLTIFPPNGFYPVNWLKIPRLFKKPTTTGEVKWVEKTVQDMTKGSYMIHLWNKVTRKMKIEEGSVMHKLISTHCTVCGNITDYHT
;
A
#
# COMPACT_ATOMS: atom_id res chain seq x y z
N MET A 1 -53.36 1.68 -28.49
CA MET A 1 -52.09 1.28 -27.80
C MET A 1 -51.77 2.09 -26.52
N GLY A 2 -52.69 2.89 -25.96
CA GLY A 2 -52.41 3.76 -24.78
C GLY A 2 -52.86 3.22 -23.40
N SER A 3 -53.93 2.42 -23.34
CA SER A 3 -54.51 2.00 -22.05
C SER A 3 -53.66 0.98 -21.27
N LYS A 4 -53.03 0.01 -21.95
CA LYS A 4 -52.21 -1.02 -21.28
C LYS A 4 -50.89 -0.50 -20.70
N LYS A 5 -50.28 0.53 -21.31
CA LYS A 5 -49.05 1.17 -20.80
C LYS A 5 -49.34 2.04 -19.58
N LEU A 6 -50.49 2.73 -19.56
CA LEU A 6 -50.90 3.54 -18.42
C LEU A 6 -51.25 2.66 -17.21
N ALA A 7 -51.94 1.53 -17.43
CA ALA A 7 -52.22 0.55 -16.37
C ALA A 7 -50.93 -0.03 -15.76
N MET A 8 -49.93 -0.37 -16.57
CA MET A 8 -48.63 -0.87 -16.08
C MET A 8 -47.87 0.20 -15.26
N LEU A 9 -47.91 1.46 -15.67
CA LEU A 9 -47.29 2.57 -14.93
C LEU A 9 -47.97 2.84 -13.59
N VAL A 10 -49.31 2.75 -13.54
CA VAL A 10 -50.06 2.90 -12.29
C VAL A 10 -49.80 1.73 -11.35
N ILE A 11 -49.72 0.49 -11.85
CA ILE A 11 -49.35 -0.68 -11.03
C ILE A 11 -47.93 -0.53 -10.47
N PHE A 12 -46.97 -0.08 -11.29
CA PHE A 12 -45.59 0.13 -10.83
C PHE A 12 -45.49 1.26 -9.79
N ALA A 13 -46.23 2.35 -9.97
CA ALA A 13 -46.28 3.45 -9.01
C ALA A 13 -46.92 3.03 -7.69
N VAL A 14 -48.00 2.22 -7.73
CA VAL A 14 -48.66 1.69 -6.53
C VAL A 14 -47.75 0.69 -5.81
N PHE A 15 -47.03 -0.17 -6.52
CA PHE A 15 -46.03 -1.08 -5.91
C PHE A 15 -44.83 -0.33 -5.32
N ALA A 16 -44.38 0.75 -5.95
CA ALA A 16 -43.31 1.59 -5.42
C ALA A 16 -43.76 2.34 -4.14
N LEU A 17 -45.00 2.85 -4.13
CA LEU A 17 -45.58 3.49 -2.94
C LEU A 17 -45.79 2.51 -1.78
N LEU A 18 -46.26 1.29 -2.09
CA LEU A 18 -46.40 0.22 -1.09
C LEU A 18 -45.06 -0.23 -0.52
N ASN A 19 -43.99 -0.29 -1.33
CA ASN A 19 -42.64 -0.58 -0.83
C ASN A 19 -42.07 0.55 0.03
N LEU A 20 -42.38 1.82 -0.29
CA LEU A 20 -42.00 2.97 0.55
C LEU A 20 -42.77 3.02 1.88
N LEU A 21 -44.03 2.55 1.90
CA LEU A 21 -44.84 2.45 3.11
C LEU A 21 -44.49 1.24 4.00
N TYR A 22 -43.85 0.19 3.43
CA TYR A 22 -43.39 -1.00 4.15
C TYR A 22 -41.89 -1.00 4.50
N MET A 23 -41.16 0.07 4.16
CA MET A 23 -39.80 0.27 4.67
C MET A 23 -39.89 0.72 6.12
N GLU A 24 -39.87 -0.24 7.05
CA GLU A 24 -39.58 0.05 8.45
C GLU A 24 -38.26 0.83 8.52
N SER A 25 -38.33 2.00 9.17
CA SER A 25 -37.15 2.79 9.48
C SER A 25 -36.25 1.95 10.39
N PRO A 26 -34.92 1.87 10.16
CA PRO A 26 -34.05 1.19 11.09
C PRO A 26 -34.10 1.93 12.43
N THR A 27 -34.81 1.34 13.40
CA THR A 27 -34.82 1.78 14.78
C THR A 27 -33.41 1.63 15.34
N CYS A 28 -32.73 2.76 15.51
CA CYS A 28 -31.46 2.84 16.21
C CYS A 28 -31.75 2.70 17.72
N THR A 29 -31.68 1.48 18.23
CA THR A 29 -31.69 1.24 19.68
C THR A 29 -30.27 1.39 20.20
N LEU A 30 -29.98 2.55 20.80
CA LEU A 30 -28.85 2.73 21.71
C LEU A 30 -29.11 1.85 22.95
N SER A 31 -28.29 0.81 23.15
CA SER A 31 -28.17 0.15 24.44
C SER A 31 -27.09 0.87 25.24
N ASP A 32 -27.51 1.60 26.27
CA ASP A 32 -26.65 2.14 27.32
C ASP A 32 -26.15 0.98 28.20
N ASP A 33 -25.02 0.37 27.83
CA ASP A 33 -24.28 -0.52 28.74
C ASP A 33 -23.00 0.16 29.20
N LYS A 34 -23.10 0.76 30.40
CA LYS A 34 -21.95 1.22 31.20
C LYS A 34 -21.05 0.02 31.55
N PRO A 35 -19.73 0.13 31.42
CA PRO A 35 -18.81 -0.90 31.91
C PRO A 35 -18.75 -0.89 33.45
N PRO A 36 -18.75 -2.05 34.13
CA PRO A 36 -18.51 -2.11 35.56
C PRO A 36 -17.03 -2.41 35.80
N PHE A 37 -16.19 -1.39 35.97
CA PHE A 37 -14.88 -1.62 36.61
C PHE A 37 -14.52 -0.47 37.56
N LYS A 38 -14.53 -0.82 38.86
CA LYS A 38 -14.08 0.02 39.97
C LYS A 38 -12.55 0.03 40.03
N PRO A 39 -11.92 1.15 40.41
CA PRO A 39 -10.48 1.26 40.63
C PRO A 39 -10.07 0.79 42.04
N ASN A 40 -8.78 0.44 42.14
CA ASN A 40 -7.97 0.21 43.35
C ASN A 40 -7.98 -1.20 43.97
N VAL A 41 -6.80 -1.83 44.00
CA VAL A 41 -6.14 -2.49 45.17
C VAL A 41 -4.65 -2.76 44.78
N PRO A 42 -3.69 -2.72 45.73
CA PRO A 42 -2.28 -2.34 45.48
C PRO A 42 -1.32 -3.50 45.13
N LEU A 43 -0.19 -3.13 44.52
CA LEU A 43 1.03 -3.93 44.31
C LEU A 43 1.60 -4.52 45.60
N PRO A 44 2.10 -5.77 45.59
CA PRO A 44 3.14 -6.21 46.50
C PRO A 44 4.52 -5.90 45.90
N GLY A 45 5.31 -5.11 46.62
CA GLY A 45 6.72 -4.90 46.33
C GLY A 45 7.56 -6.10 46.75
N THR A 46 8.59 -6.38 45.95
CA THR A 46 9.73 -7.17 46.39
C THR A 46 11.00 -6.58 45.78
N THR A 47 11.75 -5.89 46.63
CA THR A 47 13.16 -5.53 46.46
C THR A 47 14.03 -6.79 46.58
N VAL A 48 15.03 -7.03 45.72
CA VAL A 48 16.51 -6.94 45.92
C VAL A 48 17.15 -8.07 45.06
N PRO A 49 18.44 -8.08 44.61
CA PRO A 49 19.46 -7.04 44.38
C PRO A 49 20.01 -7.01 42.92
N MET A 50 20.71 -5.91 42.59
CA MET A 50 21.69 -5.83 41.50
C MET A 50 22.81 -6.86 41.67
N SER A 51 23.07 -7.67 40.64
CA SER A 51 24.35 -8.34 40.42
C SER A 51 24.86 -8.00 39.02
N THR A 52 25.96 -7.27 38.96
CA THR A 52 26.75 -7.03 37.76
C THR A 52 27.46 -8.31 37.32
N SER A 53 27.12 -8.84 36.16
CA SER A 53 27.96 -9.81 35.45
C SER A 53 28.03 -9.44 33.97
N SER A 54 29.19 -8.95 33.55
CA SER A 54 29.58 -8.86 32.15
C SER A 54 29.59 -10.26 31.55
N SER A 55 28.73 -10.50 30.57
CA SER A 55 28.80 -11.71 29.75
C SER A 55 28.68 -11.28 28.31
N SER A 56 29.81 -11.29 27.62
CA SER A 56 29.91 -11.18 26.17
C SER A 56 29.14 -12.34 25.54
N VAL A 57 27.88 -12.09 25.17
CA VAL A 57 27.09 -13.03 24.38
C VAL A 57 27.54 -12.88 22.93
N SER A 58 28.42 -13.78 22.51
CA SER A 58 28.68 -14.03 21.09
C SER A 58 27.39 -14.54 20.46
N VAL A 59 26.70 -13.67 19.72
CA VAL A 59 25.57 -14.06 18.87
C VAL A 59 26.14 -14.88 17.72
N VAL A 60 26.16 -16.20 17.90
CA VAL A 60 26.39 -17.15 16.81
C VAL A 60 25.17 -17.08 15.90
N VAL A 61 25.26 -16.25 14.86
CA VAL A 61 24.33 -16.30 13.73
C VAL A 61 24.63 -17.59 12.99
N SER A 62 23.86 -18.65 13.24
CA SER A 62 23.88 -19.79 12.35
C SER A 62 23.21 -19.36 11.05
N ASP A 63 24.01 -19.07 10.03
CA ASP A 63 23.57 -19.02 8.64
C ASP A 63 23.07 -20.42 8.27
N GLN A 64 21.80 -20.69 8.57
CA GLN A 64 21.10 -21.75 7.89
C GLN A 64 20.89 -21.28 6.46
N GLN A 65 21.63 -21.92 5.56
CA GLN A 65 21.48 -21.85 4.13
C GLN A 65 20.04 -22.28 3.78
N GLU A 66 19.11 -21.32 3.81
CA GLU A 66 17.74 -21.49 3.32
C GLU A 66 17.87 -21.98 1.87
N LYS A 67 17.52 -23.26 1.64
CA LYS A 67 17.27 -23.77 0.29
C LYS A 67 16.38 -22.75 -0.42
N GLU A 68 16.65 -22.49 -1.71
CA GLU A 68 15.77 -21.68 -2.55
C GLU A 68 14.36 -22.31 -2.57
N GLU A 69 13.55 -21.94 -1.60
CA GLU A 69 12.17 -22.36 -1.49
C GLU A 69 11.43 -21.66 -2.62
N ILE A 70 10.88 -22.46 -3.53
CA ILE A 70 10.13 -21.95 -4.67
C ILE A 70 8.94 -21.16 -4.11
N ASP A 71 8.95 -19.85 -4.29
CA ASP A 71 7.89 -18.97 -3.80
C ASP A 71 6.54 -19.46 -4.35
N PRO A 72 5.60 -19.91 -3.50
CA PRO A 72 4.34 -20.50 -3.93
C PRO A 72 3.39 -19.49 -4.59
N LEU A 73 3.77 -18.20 -4.60
CA LEU A 73 3.08 -17.12 -5.30
C LEU A 73 3.65 -16.87 -6.71
N LEU A 74 4.73 -17.55 -7.11
CA LEU A 74 5.31 -17.48 -8.46
C LEU A 74 4.71 -18.57 -9.37
N PRO A 75 3.97 -18.20 -10.43
CA PRO A 75 3.46 -19.18 -11.37
C PRO A 75 4.60 -19.82 -12.18
N PRO A 76 4.44 -21.08 -12.66
CA PRO A 76 5.47 -21.74 -13.44
C PRO A 76 5.74 -20.99 -14.76
N PRO A 77 7.03 -20.87 -15.16
CA PRO A 77 7.39 -20.11 -16.35
C PRO A 77 6.81 -20.76 -17.62
N LYS A 78 6.30 -19.93 -18.53
CA LYS A 78 5.72 -20.35 -19.82
C LYS A 78 4.55 -21.36 -19.73
N ALA A 79 3.96 -21.54 -18.55
CA ALA A 79 2.81 -22.42 -18.37
C ALA A 79 1.56 -21.88 -19.09
N THR A 80 0.81 -22.78 -19.72
CA THR A 80 -0.52 -22.54 -20.26
C THR A 80 -1.52 -22.20 -19.14
N LYS A 81 -2.68 -21.65 -19.52
CA LYS A 81 -3.77 -21.36 -18.57
C LYS A 81 -4.19 -22.60 -17.74
N SER A 82 -4.33 -23.76 -18.38
CA SER A 82 -4.74 -25.00 -17.71
C SER A 82 -3.70 -25.49 -16.70
N GLU A 83 -2.42 -25.42 -17.08
CA GLU A 83 -1.30 -25.77 -16.20
C GLU A 83 -1.21 -24.85 -14.98
N ARG A 84 -1.37 -23.54 -15.17
CA ARG A 84 -1.39 -22.58 -14.06
C ARG A 84 -2.55 -22.80 -13.10
N ILE A 85 -3.75 -23.06 -13.62
CA ILE A 85 -4.92 -23.38 -12.79
C ILE A 85 -4.63 -24.65 -11.97
N SER A 86 -4.09 -25.68 -12.60
CA SER A 86 -3.78 -26.95 -11.95
C SER A 86 -2.68 -26.80 -10.90
N TRP A 87 -1.61 -26.07 -11.22
CA TRP A 87 -0.55 -25.69 -10.28
C TRP A 87 -1.12 -24.91 -9.09
N PHE A 88 -1.90 -23.87 -9.35
CA PHE A 88 -2.44 -23.01 -8.29
C PHE A 88 -3.35 -23.80 -7.35
N ARG A 89 -4.20 -24.68 -7.89
CA ARG A 89 -5.07 -25.56 -7.09
C ARG A 89 -4.27 -26.46 -6.15
N ARG A 90 -3.11 -26.98 -6.59
CA ARG A 90 -2.24 -27.81 -5.74
C ARG A 90 -1.58 -27.00 -4.61
N ASN A 91 -1.17 -25.76 -4.88
CA ASN A 91 -0.48 -24.90 -3.90
C ASN A 91 -1.46 -24.17 -2.97
N LEU A 92 -2.73 -24.00 -3.36
CA LEU A 92 -3.72 -23.23 -2.61
C LEU A 92 -3.84 -23.59 -1.11
N PRO A 93 -3.77 -24.88 -0.69
CA PRO A 93 -3.81 -25.23 0.73
C PRO A 93 -2.64 -24.65 1.55
N GLU A 94 -1.49 -24.38 0.94
CA GLU A 94 -0.29 -23.86 1.61
C GLU A 94 -0.26 -22.32 1.66
N LEU A 95 -1.14 -21.66 0.89
CA LEU A 95 -1.20 -20.19 0.83
C LEU A 95 -1.92 -19.59 2.05
N GLU A 96 -1.20 -19.48 3.18
CA GLU A 96 -1.71 -18.86 4.40
C GLU A 96 -2.17 -17.42 4.21
N ILE A 97 -1.54 -16.68 3.28
CA ILE A 97 -1.91 -15.28 2.95
C ILE A 97 -3.36 -15.14 2.46
N LEU A 98 -3.98 -16.21 1.97
CA LEU A 98 -5.38 -16.25 1.52
C LEU A 98 -6.36 -16.71 2.62
N LYS A 99 -5.87 -16.88 3.86
CA LYS A 99 -6.62 -17.34 5.03
C LYS A 99 -6.51 -16.33 6.18
N SER A 100 -7.49 -16.38 7.08
CA SER A 100 -7.42 -15.66 8.36
C SER A 100 -6.80 -16.59 9.39
N THR A 101 -5.49 -16.46 9.60
CA THR A 101 -4.73 -17.21 10.61
C THR A 101 -4.90 -16.55 11.99
N THR A 102 -4.49 -17.24 13.06
CA THR A 102 -4.49 -16.67 14.42
C THR A 102 -3.72 -15.36 14.48
N LYS A 103 -2.61 -15.26 13.73
CA LYS A 103 -1.78 -14.06 13.65
C LYS A 103 -2.44 -12.96 12.84
N SER A 104 -2.93 -13.26 11.63
CA SER A 104 -3.53 -12.24 10.77
C SER A 104 -4.83 -11.68 11.34
N LYS A 105 -5.60 -12.45 12.13
CA LYS A 105 -6.79 -11.92 12.84
C LYS A 105 -6.47 -10.77 13.81
N ARG A 106 -5.23 -10.61 14.27
CA ARG A 106 -4.78 -9.47 15.09
C ARG A 106 -4.56 -8.19 14.27
N PHE A 107 -4.61 -8.27 12.94
CA PHE A 107 -4.36 -7.18 12.01
C PHE A 107 -5.13 -5.90 12.38
N HIS A 108 -6.45 -6.00 12.48
CA HIS A 108 -7.30 -4.83 12.74
C HIS A 108 -6.95 -4.15 14.07
N GLY A 109 -6.83 -4.93 15.15
CA GLY A 109 -6.49 -4.40 16.46
C GLY A 109 -5.13 -3.69 16.49
N ARG A 110 -4.13 -4.24 15.81
CA ARG A 110 -2.78 -3.62 15.73
C ARG A 110 -2.74 -2.34 14.91
N VAL A 111 -3.56 -2.25 13.86
CA VAL A 111 -3.72 -1.01 13.09
C VAL A 111 -4.38 0.07 13.96
N LEU A 112 -5.45 -0.26 14.69
CA LEU A 112 -6.12 0.68 15.59
C LEU A 112 -5.23 1.11 16.77
N GLU A 113 -4.41 0.22 17.31
CA GLU A 113 -3.46 0.54 18.38
C GLU A 113 -2.50 1.65 17.97
N LEU A 114 -1.96 1.59 16.73
CA LEU A 114 -1.13 2.66 16.21
C LEU A 114 -1.90 3.98 16.04
N TYR A 115 -3.17 3.92 15.64
CA TYR A 115 -3.98 5.12 15.45
C TYR A 115 -4.27 5.90 16.72
N ASN A 116 -4.28 5.22 17.86
CA ASN A 116 -4.46 5.88 19.15
C ASN A 116 -3.27 6.76 19.56
N ASN A 117 -2.16 6.78 18.80
CA ASN A 117 -0.99 7.61 19.06
C ASN A 117 -1.10 9.06 18.55
N ASN A 118 -2.30 9.59 18.31
CA ASN A 118 -2.55 10.98 17.83
C ASN A 118 -1.75 11.35 16.56
N CYS A 119 -1.83 10.51 15.53
CA CYS A 119 -1.14 10.70 14.26
C CYS A 119 -1.72 11.88 13.45
N SER A 120 -0.87 12.66 12.76
CA SER A 120 -1.33 13.69 11.82
C SER A 120 -1.95 13.09 10.56
N ALA A 121 -1.42 11.95 10.10
CA ALA A 121 -1.95 11.16 9.01
C ALA A 121 -1.52 9.70 9.13
N GLN A 122 -2.32 8.83 8.54
CA GLN A 122 -2.13 7.39 8.53
C GLN A 122 -1.58 6.96 7.17
N PHE A 123 -0.46 6.24 7.19
CA PHE A 123 0.25 5.80 6.01
C PHE A 123 0.30 4.28 5.93
N PHE A 124 0.21 3.77 4.71
CA PHE A 124 0.25 2.35 4.42
C PHE A 124 1.28 2.05 3.33
N MET A 125 2.10 1.05 3.59
CA MET A 125 2.97 0.41 2.60
C MET A 125 2.67 -1.09 2.56
N VAL A 126 2.88 -1.73 1.40
CA VAL A 126 2.73 -3.18 1.26
C VAL A 126 4.09 -3.80 0.94
N TRP A 127 4.51 -4.76 1.75
CA TRP A 127 5.73 -5.55 1.53
C TRP A 127 5.45 -7.04 1.62
N LEU A 128 5.36 -7.71 0.46
CA LEU A 128 5.06 -9.14 0.35
C LEU A 128 6.29 -10.00 0.04
N SER A 129 7.48 -9.38 -0.05
CA SER A 129 8.74 -10.08 -0.26
C SER A 129 9.33 -10.54 1.08
N PRO A 130 10.35 -11.42 1.09
CA PRO A 130 11.05 -11.82 2.31
C PRO A 130 11.57 -10.60 3.11
N ALA A 131 11.63 -10.72 4.43
CA ALA A 131 12.14 -9.64 5.28
C ALA A 131 13.59 -9.30 4.93
N LYS A 132 14.40 -10.32 4.60
CA LYS A 132 15.82 -10.16 4.24
C LYS A 132 16.06 -9.26 3.03
N SER A 133 15.07 -9.09 2.14
CA SER A 133 15.19 -8.23 0.96
C SER A 133 14.67 -6.82 1.19
N PHE A 134 14.15 -6.49 2.38
CA PHE A 134 13.78 -5.11 2.73
C PHE A 134 15.07 -4.33 3.00
N GLY A 135 15.54 -3.63 1.97
CA GLY A 135 16.91 -3.15 1.91
C GLY A 135 17.02 -1.63 2.03
N PRO A 136 18.20 -1.09 1.69
CA PRO A 136 18.50 0.33 1.84
C PRO A 136 17.47 1.26 1.19
N ARG A 137 16.98 0.91 0.00
CA ARG A 137 15.99 1.71 -0.75
C ARG A 137 14.66 1.82 -0.04
N GLU A 138 14.16 0.70 0.48
CA GLU A 138 12.91 0.69 1.25
C GLU A 138 13.09 1.41 2.60
N MET A 139 14.26 1.29 3.23
CA MET A 139 14.57 2.07 4.43
C MET A 139 14.59 3.57 4.14
N LEU A 140 15.13 4.01 3.00
CA LEU A 140 15.09 5.41 2.57
C LEU A 140 13.65 5.91 2.34
N ALA A 141 12.76 5.07 1.83
CA ALA A 141 11.34 5.43 1.69
C ALA A 141 10.68 5.69 3.04
N VAL A 142 10.97 4.84 4.05
CA VAL A 142 10.47 5.01 5.42
C VAL A 142 11.10 6.25 6.09
N ASP A 143 12.41 6.44 5.94
CA ASP A 143 13.13 7.56 6.55
C ASP A 143 12.63 8.92 6.03
N THR A 144 12.57 9.08 4.71
CA THR A 144 12.15 10.34 4.09
C THR A 144 10.67 10.64 4.36
N LEU A 145 9.82 9.60 4.51
CA LEU A 145 8.45 9.76 4.97
C LEU A 145 8.40 10.46 6.33
N PHE A 146 9.11 9.93 7.33
CA PHE A 146 9.10 10.50 8.68
C PHE A 146 9.80 11.85 8.75
N THR A 147 10.86 12.08 7.95
CA THR A 147 11.53 13.38 7.86
C THR A 147 10.59 14.47 7.36
N THR A 148 9.76 14.17 6.36
CA THR A 148 8.82 15.14 5.76
C THR A 148 7.45 15.18 6.43
N ASN A 149 7.09 14.15 7.19
CA ASN A 149 5.81 14.01 7.89
C ASN A 149 6.06 13.48 9.32
N PRO A 150 6.62 14.30 10.23
CA PRO A 150 7.05 13.83 11.55
C PRO A 150 5.92 13.31 12.46
N GLY A 151 4.67 13.71 12.20
CA GLY A 151 3.49 13.20 12.89
C GLY A 151 2.85 11.96 12.25
N ALA A 152 3.49 11.37 11.23
CA ALA A 152 2.94 10.22 10.52
C ALA A 152 2.87 8.96 11.41
N CYS A 153 1.88 8.12 11.12
CA CYS A 153 1.84 6.74 11.58
C CYS A 153 1.90 5.81 10.37
N LEU A 154 2.93 4.97 10.31
CA LEU A 154 3.15 4.05 9.20
C LEU A 154 2.81 2.60 9.59
N VAL A 155 1.89 2.01 8.82
CA VAL A 155 1.64 0.57 8.84
C VAL A 155 2.28 -0.07 7.61
N ILE A 156 3.25 -0.95 7.84
CA ILE A 156 3.81 -1.81 6.79
C ILE A 156 3.05 -3.15 6.80
N LEU A 157 2.21 -3.35 5.79
CA LEU A 157 1.43 -4.57 5.59
C LEU A 157 2.36 -5.67 5.07
N SER A 158 2.80 -6.56 5.97
CA SER A 158 3.82 -7.56 5.66
C SER A 158 3.82 -8.73 6.64
N ASN A 159 3.67 -9.94 6.10
CA ASN A 159 3.81 -11.17 6.89
C ASN A 159 5.25 -11.43 7.32
N SER A 160 6.22 -11.07 6.46
CA SER A 160 7.64 -11.35 6.68
C SER A 160 8.28 -10.34 7.65
N LEU A 161 7.92 -9.05 7.56
CA LEU A 161 8.42 -8.03 8.47
C LEU A 161 7.73 -8.04 9.85
N ASP A 162 6.55 -8.61 9.96
CA ASP A 162 5.91 -8.89 11.25
C ASP A 162 6.59 -10.09 11.94
N SER A 163 7.89 -10.00 12.20
CA SER A 163 8.73 -11.08 12.73
C SER A 163 9.89 -10.51 13.56
N PRO A 164 10.60 -11.31 14.36
CA PRO A 164 11.80 -10.83 15.06
C PRO A 164 12.84 -10.22 14.11
N ARG A 165 13.06 -10.83 12.93
CA ARG A 165 13.98 -10.28 11.91
C ARG A 165 13.49 -8.93 11.39
N GLY A 166 12.20 -8.81 11.08
CA GLY A 166 11.63 -7.54 10.63
C GLY A 166 11.71 -6.46 11.71
N HIS A 167 11.51 -6.82 12.99
CA HIS A 167 11.72 -5.91 14.11
C HIS A 167 13.18 -5.44 14.17
N THR A 168 14.17 -6.32 13.99
CA THR A 168 15.58 -5.91 13.91
C THR A 168 15.85 -4.96 12.74
N ILE A 169 15.27 -5.22 11.57
CA ILE A 169 15.42 -4.34 10.39
C ILE A 169 14.85 -2.95 10.67
N LEU A 170 13.67 -2.88 11.27
CA LEU A 170 12.98 -1.62 11.56
C LEU A 170 13.43 -0.95 12.86
N LYS A 171 14.33 -1.59 13.63
CA LYS A 171 14.79 -1.12 14.95
C LYS A 171 15.31 0.31 14.90
N LEU A 172 16.02 0.68 13.82
CA LEU A 172 16.58 2.02 13.68
C LEU A 172 15.53 3.13 13.68
N PHE A 173 14.31 2.85 13.23
CA PHE A 173 13.20 3.81 13.27
C PHE A 173 12.47 3.75 14.62
N LEU A 174 12.27 2.54 15.14
CA LEU A 174 11.59 2.31 16.42
C LEU A 174 12.35 2.94 17.60
N ASP A 175 13.68 2.83 17.60
CA ASP A 175 14.55 3.43 18.63
C ASP A 175 14.49 4.96 18.62
N GLN A 176 14.12 5.58 17.50
CA GLN A 176 13.92 7.02 17.40
C GLN A 176 12.50 7.47 17.79
N GLY A 177 11.65 6.53 18.20
CA GLY A 177 10.27 6.83 18.61
C GLY A 177 9.32 7.10 17.44
N PHE A 178 9.68 6.72 16.21
CA PHE A 178 8.75 6.82 15.09
C PHE A 178 7.57 5.86 15.25
N ASN A 179 6.37 6.36 14.94
CA ASN A 179 5.13 5.57 14.98
C ASN A 179 5.05 4.63 13.78
N LEU A 180 5.70 3.48 13.88
CA LEU A 180 5.80 2.48 12.83
C LEU A 180 5.42 1.10 13.35
N VAL A 181 4.68 0.35 12.55
CA VAL A 181 4.39 -1.07 12.84
C VAL A 181 4.36 -1.90 11.56
N ALA A 182 5.04 -3.05 11.57
CA ALA A 182 4.84 -4.10 10.57
C ALA A 182 3.78 -5.09 11.07
N VAL A 183 2.79 -5.39 10.22
CA VAL A 183 1.64 -6.23 10.60
C VAL A 183 1.33 -7.25 9.52
N THR A 184 1.15 -8.50 9.94
CA THR A 184 0.63 -9.59 9.11
C THR A 184 -0.79 -9.24 8.64
N LEU A 185 -0.99 -9.21 7.32
CA LEU A 185 -2.24 -8.85 6.68
C LEU A 185 -3.27 -9.99 6.71
N ASP A 186 -4.54 -9.61 6.85
CA ASP A 186 -5.69 -10.51 6.75
C ASP A 186 -6.50 -10.14 5.50
N ILE A 187 -6.15 -10.75 4.36
CA ILE A 187 -6.82 -10.49 3.08
C ILE A 187 -8.33 -10.79 3.17
N PRO A 188 -8.79 -11.94 3.74
CA PRO A 188 -10.21 -12.16 3.94
C PRO A 188 -10.91 -11.04 4.71
N PHE A 189 -10.32 -10.53 5.80
CA PHE A 189 -10.87 -9.38 6.52
C PHE A 189 -10.91 -8.11 5.65
N LEU A 190 -9.83 -7.82 4.93
CA LEU A 190 -9.69 -6.62 4.10
C LEU A 190 -10.69 -6.58 2.94
N VAL A 191 -11.08 -7.73 2.38
CA VAL A 191 -12.07 -7.77 1.29
C VAL A 191 -13.49 -8.01 1.77
N LYS A 192 -13.71 -8.42 3.02
CA LYS A 192 -15.04 -8.70 3.56
C LYS A 192 -15.96 -7.48 3.44
N ASN A 193 -17.18 -7.72 2.96
CA ASN A 193 -18.21 -6.69 2.71
C ASN A 193 -17.74 -5.63 1.69
N THR A 194 -16.94 -6.04 0.72
CA THR A 194 -16.52 -5.23 -0.43
C THR A 194 -16.73 -6.02 -1.72
N PRO A 195 -16.79 -5.35 -2.88
CA PRO A 195 -16.83 -6.03 -4.18
C PRO A 195 -15.72 -7.06 -4.43
N ALA A 196 -14.54 -6.86 -3.83
CA ALA A 196 -13.39 -7.74 -4.00
C ALA A 196 -13.54 -9.09 -3.26
N GLU A 197 -14.54 -9.24 -2.39
CA GLU A 197 -14.82 -10.53 -1.74
C GLU A 197 -15.16 -11.62 -2.77
N ALA A 198 -15.88 -11.26 -3.83
CA ALA A 198 -16.23 -12.17 -4.92
C ALA A 198 -14.98 -12.66 -5.67
N TRP A 199 -14.01 -11.78 -5.89
CA TRP A 199 -12.72 -12.15 -6.48
C TRP A 199 -11.95 -13.13 -5.61
N LEU A 200 -11.85 -12.89 -4.30
CA LEU A 200 -11.16 -13.80 -3.40
C LEU A 200 -11.83 -15.18 -3.36
N LYS A 201 -13.17 -15.24 -3.32
CA LYS A 201 -13.93 -16.49 -3.41
C LYS A 201 -13.64 -17.22 -4.72
N LYS A 202 -13.63 -16.51 -5.84
CA LYS A 202 -13.35 -17.06 -7.16
C LYS A 202 -11.92 -17.59 -7.27
N LEU A 203 -10.93 -16.85 -6.76
CA LEU A 203 -9.54 -17.30 -6.68
C LEU A 203 -9.44 -18.58 -5.84
N LYS A 204 -9.97 -18.58 -4.61
CA LYS A 204 -9.96 -19.72 -3.68
C LYS A 204 -10.76 -20.94 -4.16
N SER A 205 -11.58 -20.81 -5.20
CA SER A 205 -12.21 -21.98 -5.84
C SER A 205 -11.21 -22.87 -6.58
N GLY A 206 -10.01 -22.35 -6.89
CA GLY A 206 -9.00 -23.07 -7.69
C GLY A 206 -9.43 -23.32 -9.14
N LYS A 207 -10.49 -22.66 -9.61
CA LYS A 207 -10.99 -22.73 -11.00
C LYS A 207 -10.57 -21.53 -11.84
N MET A 208 -10.18 -20.45 -11.18
CA MET A 208 -9.71 -19.23 -11.83
C MET A 208 -8.21 -19.32 -12.12
N ASP A 209 -7.81 -18.81 -13.28
CA ASP A 209 -6.40 -18.62 -13.60
C ASP A 209 -5.85 -17.43 -12.79
N PRO A 210 -4.85 -17.62 -11.92
CA PRO A 210 -4.22 -16.52 -11.20
C PRO A 210 -3.38 -15.62 -12.12
N GLY A 211 -3.06 -16.11 -13.33
CA GLY A 211 -2.28 -15.40 -14.34
C GLY A 211 -0.80 -15.75 -14.33
N SER A 212 -0.08 -15.28 -15.36
CA SER A 212 1.36 -15.47 -15.52
C SER A 212 2.21 -14.48 -14.71
N ILE A 213 1.62 -13.39 -14.22
CA ILE A 213 2.29 -12.45 -13.32
C ILE A 213 2.16 -12.98 -11.89
N PRO A 214 3.24 -12.89 -11.07
CA PRO A 214 3.22 -13.36 -9.69
C PRO A 214 2.03 -12.90 -8.86
N LEU A 215 1.45 -13.82 -8.09
CA LEU A 215 0.25 -13.55 -7.30
C LEU A 215 0.47 -12.48 -6.23
N PHE A 216 1.68 -12.40 -5.65
CA PHE A 216 2.00 -11.35 -4.68
C PHE A 216 1.84 -9.94 -5.29
N MET A 217 2.08 -9.75 -6.58
CA MET A 217 1.89 -8.45 -7.23
C MET A 217 0.42 -8.07 -7.28
N HIS A 218 -0.43 -9.02 -7.68
CA HIS A 218 -1.88 -8.84 -7.68
C HIS A 218 -2.43 -8.62 -6.28
N LEU A 219 -1.92 -9.36 -5.28
CA LEU A 219 -2.30 -9.16 -3.88
C LEU A 219 -1.89 -7.78 -3.38
N SER A 220 -0.73 -7.25 -3.77
CA SER A 220 -0.33 -5.87 -3.47
C SER A 220 -1.28 -4.85 -4.11
N ASP A 221 -1.62 -5.04 -5.40
CA ASP A 221 -2.57 -4.19 -6.11
C ASP A 221 -3.97 -4.18 -5.46
N LEU A 222 -4.44 -5.33 -4.98
CA LEU A 222 -5.71 -5.43 -4.25
C LEU A 222 -5.61 -4.78 -2.86
N THR A 223 -4.53 -5.08 -2.13
CA THR A 223 -4.36 -4.68 -0.73
C THR A 223 -4.35 -3.15 -0.60
N ARG A 224 -3.67 -2.45 -1.50
CA ARG A 224 -3.65 -0.98 -1.49
C ARG A 224 -5.03 -0.34 -1.69
N LEU A 225 -5.89 -0.98 -2.47
CA LEU A 225 -7.26 -0.51 -2.67
C LEU A 225 -8.12 -0.81 -1.45
N ALA A 226 -8.04 -2.05 -0.95
CA ALA A 226 -8.87 -2.52 0.16
C ALA A 226 -8.53 -1.83 1.49
N VAL A 227 -7.25 -1.57 1.75
CA VAL A 227 -6.83 -0.90 2.98
C VAL A 227 -7.29 0.55 3.00
N LEU A 228 -7.13 1.29 1.90
CA LEU A 228 -7.63 2.66 1.80
C LEU A 228 -9.16 2.72 1.87
N TYR A 229 -9.88 1.77 1.27
CA TYR A 229 -11.33 1.72 1.43
C TYR A 229 -11.74 1.53 2.89
N LYS A 230 -11.05 0.66 3.66
CA LYS A 230 -11.44 0.34 5.04
C LYS A 230 -10.93 1.30 6.10
N TYR A 231 -9.83 2.00 5.84
CA TYR A 231 -9.17 2.84 6.84
C TYR A 231 -8.96 4.29 6.38
N GLY A 232 -9.10 4.58 5.09
CA GLY A 232 -8.68 5.86 4.52
C GLY A 232 -7.17 6.07 4.64
N GLY A 233 -6.74 7.32 4.61
CA GLY A 233 -5.34 7.71 4.77
C GLY A 233 -4.57 7.74 3.46
N VAL A 234 -3.28 7.42 3.52
CA VAL A 234 -2.33 7.52 2.41
C VAL A 234 -1.71 6.16 2.13
N TYR A 235 -1.79 5.69 0.88
CA TYR A 235 -1.04 4.53 0.42
C TYR A 235 0.16 4.96 -0.40
N LEU A 236 1.27 4.23 -0.24
CA LEU A 236 2.54 4.45 -0.92
C LEU A 236 3.18 3.11 -1.28
N ASP A 237 3.77 3.01 -2.47
CA ASP A 237 4.73 1.95 -2.76
C ASP A 237 6.02 2.15 -1.92
N THR A 238 6.73 1.05 -1.64
CA THR A 238 7.94 1.06 -0.80
C THR A 238 9.18 1.65 -1.50
N ASP A 239 9.03 2.11 -2.74
CA ASP A 239 10.07 2.73 -3.56
C ASP A 239 9.75 4.19 -3.90
N ILE A 240 9.05 4.86 -2.96
CA ILE A 240 8.73 6.29 -2.99
C ILE A 240 9.68 7.04 -2.05
N ILE A 241 10.40 8.03 -2.56
CA ILE A 241 11.21 8.95 -1.76
C ILE A 241 10.45 10.25 -1.58
N PHE A 242 10.25 10.67 -0.34
CA PHE A 242 9.57 11.91 -0.02
C PHE A 242 10.47 13.13 -0.17
N LEU A 243 9.91 14.19 -0.72
CA LEU A 243 10.56 15.49 -0.90
C LEU A 243 9.82 16.60 -0.13
N ASN A 244 8.50 16.50 0.00
CA ASN A 244 7.69 17.44 0.77
C ASN A 244 6.55 16.73 1.50
N SER A 245 6.00 17.39 2.53
CA SER A 245 4.84 16.86 3.27
C SER A 245 3.61 16.75 2.38
N VAL A 246 2.86 15.66 2.55
CA VAL A 246 1.54 15.46 1.91
C VAL A 246 0.39 15.80 2.85
N THR A 247 0.68 16.46 3.96
CA THR A 247 -0.32 16.92 4.92
C THR A 247 -1.34 17.83 4.22
N GLY A 248 -2.62 17.57 4.46
CA GLY A 248 -3.72 18.35 3.88
C GLY A 248 -4.21 17.85 2.51
N LEU A 249 -3.50 16.93 1.85
CA LEU A 249 -4.04 16.25 0.68
C LEU A 249 -5.22 15.37 1.09
N ARG A 250 -6.27 15.36 0.26
CA ARG A 250 -7.45 14.50 0.40
C ARG A 250 -7.96 14.09 -0.96
N ASN A 251 -8.46 12.85 -1.06
CA ASN A 251 -9.08 12.29 -2.27
C ASN A 251 -8.26 12.62 -3.52
N ALA A 252 -7.00 12.19 -3.51
CA ALA A 252 -5.99 12.58 -4.47
C ALA A 252 -5.30 11.36 -5.10
N ILE A 253 -5.02 11.48 -6.40
CA ILE A 253 -4.23 10.52 -7.18
C ILE A 253 -3.34 11.26 -8.18
N GLY A 254 -2.21 10.67 -8.56
CA GLY A 254 -1.26 11.29 -9.49
C GLY A 254 -1.42 10.82 -10.94
N ALA A 255 -1.28 11.76 -11.87
CA ALA A 255 -1.05 11.44 -13.27
C ALA A 255 0.39 11.00 -13.49
N GLN A 256 0.60 9.81 -14.04
CA GLN A 256 1.91 9.32 -14.45
C GLN A 256 2.38 9.93 -15.78
N SER A 257 1.44 10.19 -16.69
CA SER A 257 1.75 10.75 -18.01
C SER A 257 0.63 11.65 -18.51
N LEU A 258 1.01 12.63 -19.33
CA LEU A 258 0.12 13.54 -20.01
C LEU A 258 0.23 13.35 -21.53
N ASP A 259 -0.86 13.67 -22.21
CA ASP A 259 -0.87 13.90 -23.64
C ASP A 259 -0.07 15.18 -23.95
N PRO A 260 0.89 15.16 -24.90
CA PRO A 260 1.75 16.30 -25.17
C PRO A 260 1.01 17.56 -25.63
N GLU A 261 -0.11 17.41 -26.34
CA GLU A 261 -0.84 18.51 -26.95
C GLU A 261 -1.93 19.04 -26.01
N THR A 262 -2.85 18.16 -25.62
CA THR A 262 -4.02 18.53 -24.81
C THR A 262 -3.70 18.75 -23.34
N LYS A 263 -2.51 18.33 -22.88
CA LYS A 263 -2.08 18.33 -21.47
C LYS A 263 -2.99 17.55 -20.54
N ARG A 264 -3.93 16.76 -21.08
CA ARG A 264 -4.77 15.85 -20.29
C ARG A 264 -3.96 14.64 -19.88
N TRP A 265 -4.25 14.09 -18.71
CA TRP A 265 -3.59 12.86 -18.30
C TRP A 265 -3.98 11.70 -19.23
N THR A 266 -3.01 10.84 -19.53
CA THR A 266 -3.19 9.61 -20.32
C THR A 266 -3.07 8.35 -19.46
N ARG A 267 -2.40 8.47 -18.31
CA ARG A 267 -2.26 7.41 -17.33
C ARG A 267 -2.27 7.99 -15.93
N LEU A 268 -3.13 7.46 -15.08
CA LEU A 268 -3.04 7.60 -13.63
C LEU A 268 -2.28 6.42 -13.05
N ASN A 269 -1.68 6.63 -11.88
CA ASN A 269 -0.96 5.59 -11.15
C ASN A 269 -1.40 5.60 -9.69
N ASN A 270 -1.49 4.41 -9.12
CA ASN A 270 -1.96 4.11 -7.78
C ASN A 270 -0.83 3.67 -6.83
N ALA A 271 0.43 3.91 -7.19
CA ALA A 271 1.58 3.82 -6.29
C ALA A 271 1.53 4.88 -5.18
N VAL A 272 0.72 5.93 -5.37
CA VAL A 272 0.43 6.98 -4.39
C VAL A 272 -1.05 7.30 -4.47
N MET A 273 -1.75 7.17 -3.35
CA MET A 273 -3.18 7.47 -3.26
C MET A 273 -3.52 8.03 -1.89
N VAL A 274 -4.36 9.06 -1.85
CA VAL A 274 -4.86 9.65 -0.61
C VAL A 274 -6.39 9.62 -0.66
N PHE A 275 -7.05 8.92 0.25
CA PHE A 275 -8.51 8.84 0.24
C PHE A 275 -9.10 8.83 1.64
N ASP A 276 -10.29 9.41 1.76
CA ASP A 276 -11.10 9.26 2.95
C ASP A 276 -11.56 7.80 3.11
N ILE A 277 -11.84 7.41 4.36
CA ILE A 277 -12.39 6.09 4.66
C ILE A 277 -13.74 5.88 3.94
N TYR A 278 -13.96 4.69 3.40
CA TYR A 278 -15.16 4.30 2.64
C TYR A 278 -15.46 5.16 1.40
N HIS A 279 -14.46 5.85 0.85
CA HIS A 279 -14.66 6.70 -0.30
C HIS A 279 -15.30 5.95 -1.50
N PRO A 280 -16.38 6.46 -2.13
CA PRO A 280 -17.10 5.74 -3.19
C PRO A 280 -16.22 5.35 -4.39
N LEU A 281 -15.25 6.19 -4.75
CA LEU A 281 -14.32 5.85 -5.83
C LEU A 281 -13.44 4.62 -5.52
N MET A 282 -13.10 4.40 -4.25
CA MET A 282 -12.35 3.20 -3.83
C MET A 282 -13.22 1.95 -3.95
N HIS A 283 -14.53 2.05 -3.68
CA HIS A 283 -15.49 0.98 -3.95
C HIS A 283 -15.55 0.64 -5.45
N GLU A 284 -15.60 1.65 -6.33
CA GLU A 284 -15.56 1.47 -7.79
C GLU A 284 -14.26 0.79 -8.26
N PHE A 285 -13.11 1.14 -7.66
CA PHE A 285 -11.85 0.45 -7.97
C PHE A 285 -11.87 -1.02 -7.54
N LEU A 286 -12.42 -1.34 -6.36
CA LEU A 286 -12.56 -2.73 -5.89
C LEU A 286 -13.53 -3.52 -6.78
N GLN A 287 -14.61 -2.89 -7.26
CA GLN A 287 -15.55 -3.48 -8.20
C GLN A 287 -14.90 -3.80 -9.55
N GLU A 288 -14.16 -2.85 -10.13
CA GLU A 288 -13.40 -3.07 -11.37
C GLU A 288 -12.34 -4.17 -11.18
N TYR A 289 -11.60 -4.14 -10.06
CA TYR A 289 -10.60 -5.18 -9.76
C TYR A 289 -11.24 -6.57 -9.77
N SER A 290 -12.41 -6.70 -9.13
CA SER A 290 -13.11 -7.97 -8.99
C SER A 290 -13.66 -8.50 -10.32
N THR A 291 -14.28 -7.61 -11.09
CA THR A 291 -15.04 -7.99 -12.30
C THR A 291 -14.18 -8.13 -13.54
N THR A 292 -13.10 -7.34 -13.64
CA THR A 292 -12.24 -7.33 -14.82
C THR A 292 -10.85 -7.83 -14.51
N PHE A 293 -10.63 -8.66 -13.49
CA PHE A 293 -9.27 -9.14 -13.19
C PHE A 293 -8.64 -9.87 -14.38
N ASP A 294 -7.40 -9.50 -14.74
CA ASP A 294 -6.56 -10.27 -15.65
C ASP A 294 -5.13 -10.35 -15.11
N GLY A 295 -4.78 -11.52 -14.57
CA GLY A 295 -3.46 -11.77 -13.99
C GLY A 295 -2.35 -11.95 -15.02
N ASN A 296 -2.64 -11.89 -16.33
CA ASN A 296 -1.65 -12.06 -17.40
C ASN A 296 -1.11 -10.74 -17.94
N ARG A 297 -1.74 -9.61 -17.58
CA ARG A 297 -1.44 -8.30 -18.19
C ARG A 297 -0.84 -7.35 -17.16
N TRP A 298 0.39 -6.92 -17.43
CA TRP A 298 1.11 -6.02 -16.53
C TRP A 298 0.40 -4.67 -16.39
N GLY A 299 0.23 -4.21 -15.15
CA GLY A 299 -0.43 -2.95 -14.82
C GLY A 299 -1.95 -2.94 -15.03
N TYR A 300 -2.54 -4.03 -15.52
CA TYR A 300 -3.96 -4.08 -15.88
C TYR A 300 -4.90 -3.93 -14.68
N ASN A 301 -4.53 -4.57 -13.56
CA ASN A 301 -5.27 -4.55 -12.29
C ASN A 301 -4.87 -3.36 -11.39
N SER A 302 -4.09 -2.41 -11.90
CA SER A 302 -3.44 -1.39 -11.09
C SER A 302 -3.45 -0.01 -11.77
N PRO A 303 -2.38 0.56 -12.36
CA PRO A 303 -2.46 1.90 -12.96
C PRO A 303 -3.48 1.95 -14.11
N TYR A 304 -3.69 0.85 -14.83
CA TYR A 304 -4.68 0.82 -15.91
C TYR A 304 -6.10 0.73 -15.37
N LEU A 305 -6.29 0.06 -14.24
CA LEU A 305 -7.58 -0.05 -13.56
C LEU A 305 -8.09 1.34 -13.15
N VAL A 306 -7.29 2.07 -12.36
CA VAL A 306 -7.70 3.38 -11.85
C VAL A 306 -7.95 4.38 -12.98
N SER A 307 -7.17 4.29 -14.06
CA SER A 307 -7.39 5.12 -15.25
C SER A 307 -8.71 4.79 -15.93
N ARG A 308 -9.01 3.50 -16.18
CA ARG A 308 -10.26 3.08 -16.84
C ARG A 308 -11.48 3.53 -16.04
N VAL A 309 -11.46 3.35 -14.72
CA VAL A 309 -12.56 3.72 -13.84
C VAL A 309 -12.78 5.24 -13.85
N ILE A 310 -11.73 6.04 -13.64
CA ILE A 310 -11.86 7.50 -13.63
C ILE A 310 -12.26 8.03 -15.01
N THR A 311 -11.73 7.49 -16.11
CA THR A 311 -12.18 7.87 -17.46
C THR A 311 -13.65 7.56 -17.67
N ARG A 312 -14.12 6.38 -17.25
CA ARG A 312 -15.51 5.94 -17.42
C ARG A 312 -16.48 6.78 -16.59
N LEU A 313 -16.11 7.13 -15.36
CA LEU A 313 -16.96 7.91 -14.46
C LEU A 313 -16.98 9.40 -14.82
N GLY A 314 -15.89 9.91 -15.41
CA GLY A 314 -15.71 11.33 -15.70
C GLY A 314 -15.52 12.16 -14.43
N HIS A 315 -15.54 13.49 -14.58
CA HIS A 315 -15.51 14.39 -13.44
C HIS A 315 -16.90 14.50 -12.82
N LYS A 316 -17.10 13.84 -11.68
CA LYS A 316 -18.31 13.98 -10.87
C LYS A 316 -17.98 14.60 -9.51
N PRO A 317 -18.71 15.65 -9.08
CA PRO A 317 -18.49 16.28 -7.78
C PRO A 317 -18.60 15.31 -6.59
N GLU A 318 -19.43 14.27 -6.72
CA GLU A 318 -19.64 13.23 -5.69
C GLU A 318 -18.36 12.49 -5.27
N TYR A 319 -17.33 12.44 -6.13
CA TYR A 319 -16.05 11.81 -5.82
C TYR A 319 -15.00 12.77 -5.26
N ASN A 320 -15.24 14.09 -5.31
CA ASN A 320 -14.30 15.13 -4.84
C ASN A 320 -12.81 14.81 -5.13
N LEU A 321 -12.52 14.36 -6.36
CA LEU A 321 -11.21 13.81 -6.71
C LEU A 321 -10.27 14.92 -7.23
N THR A 322 -9.10 15.03 -6.62
CA THR A 322 -7.99 15.85 -7.13
C THR A 322 -7.00 14.97 -7.89
N ILE A 323 -6.77 15.28 -9.17
CA ILE A 323 -5.72 14.62 -9.97
C ILE A 323 -4.51 15.54 -10.02
N PHE A 324 -3.42 15.12 -9.35
CA PHE A 324 -2.15 15.86 -9.39
C PHE A 324 -1.44 15.64 -10.73
N PRO A 325 -0.80 16.69 -11.29
CA PRO A 325 0.04 16.54 -12.49
C PRO A 325 1.26 15.65 -12.17
N PRO A 326 1.98 15.14 -13.20
CA PRO A 326 3.15 14.31 -12.98
C PRO A 326 4.17 14.93 -12.04
N ASN A 327 4.42 16.24 -12.12
CA ASN A 327 5.36 16.92 -11.22
C ASN A 327 5.02 16.76 -9.73
N GLY A 328 3.76 16.50 -9.36
CA GLY A 328 3.38 16.28 -7.97
C GLY A 328 3.94 14.97 -7.41
N PHE A 329 3.62 13.84 -8.04
CA PHE A 329 3.91 12.49 -7.50
C PHE A 329 4.87 11.67 -8.38
N TYR A 330 4.94 11.96 -9.68
CA TYR A 330 5.72 11.20 -10.67
C TYR A 330 6.57 12.14 -11.56
N PRO A 331 7.42 13.00 -10.97
CA PRO A 331 8.13 14.05 -11.71
C PRO A 331 9.08 13.51 -12.78
N VAL A 332 9.48 12.23 -12.67
CA VAL A 332 10.31 11.54 -13.66
C VAL A 332 9.71 10.19 -14.00
N ASN A 333 9.47 9.95 -15.28
CA ASN A 333 8.95 8.67 -15.75
C ASN A 333 10.01 7.55 -15.72
N TRP A 334 9.54 6.31 -15.75
CA TRP A 334 10.36 5.10 -15.68
C TRP A 334 11.41 4.96 -16.81
N LEU A 335 11.23 5.63 -17.96
CA LEU A 335 12.23 5.64 -19.05
C LEU A 335 13.40 6.58 -18.74
N LYS A 336 13.13 7.69 -18.05
CA LYS A 336 14.10 8.76 -17.78
C LYS A 336 14.76 8.63 -16.40
N ILE A 337 14.14 7.89 -15.47
CA ILE A 337 14.64 7.72 -14.11
C ILE A 337 16.09 7.22 -14.02
N PRO A 338 16.63 6.34 -14.90
CA PRO A 338 18.01 5.87 -14.78
C PRO A 338 19.05 6.99 -14.81
N ARG A 339 18.75 8.12 -15.48
CA ARG A 339 19.67 9.26 -15.54
C ARG A 339 19.90 9.90 -14.17
N LEU A 340 18.93 9.83 -13.26
CA LEU A 340 19.03 10.47 -11.95
C LEU A 340 19.95 9.73 -10.97
N PHE A 341 20.35 8.50 -11.31
CA PHE A 341 21.26 7.67 -10.51
C PHE A 341 22.74 7.88 -10.86
N LYS A 342 23.04 8.56 -11.97
CA LYS A 342 24.41 8.70 -12.51
C LYS A 342 25.09 9.98 -12.01
N LYS A 343 26.38 9.86 -11.70
CA LYS A 343 27.27 10.96 -11.35
C LYS A 343 27.49 11.86 -12.58
N PRO A 344 27.39 13.19 -12.43
CA PRO A 344 27.71 14.10 -13.53
C PRO A 344 29.20 14.06 -13.86
N THR A 345 29.53 14.06 -15.16
CA THR A 345 30.91 13.99 -15.68
C THR A 345 31.37 15.29 -16.32
N THR A 346 30.44 16.17 -16.66
CA THR A 346 30.73 17.47 -17.29
C THR A 346 30.14 18.63 -16.49
N THR A 347 30.69 19.85 -16.67
CA THR A 347 30.15 21.07 -16.05
C THR A 347 28.68 21.32 -16.43
N GLY A 348 28.27 20.95 -17.65
CA GLY A 348 26.88 21.03 -18.09
C GLY A 348 25.97 20.07 -17.31
N GLU A 349 26.43 18.84 -17.08
CA GLU A 349 25.69 17.86 -16.28
C GLU A 349 25.60 18.26 -14.81
N VAL A 350 26.66 18.85 -14.23
CA VAL A 350 26.61 19.38 -12.86
C VAL A 350 25.51 20.43 -12.72
N LYS A 351 25.47 21.42 -13.63
CA LYS A 351 24.41 22.45 -13.65
C LYS A 351 23.02 21.83 -13.84
N TRP A 352 22.90 20.81 -14.67
CA TRP A 352 21.64 20.08 -14.87
C TRP A 352 21.19 19.36 -13.60
N VAL A 353 22.11 18.70 -12.88
CA VAL A 353 21.82 18.04 -11.60
C VAL A 353 21.31 19.07 -10.59
N GLU A 354 22.02 20.18 -10.39
CA GLU A 354 21.64 21.23 -9.44
C GLU A 354 20.26 21.80 -9.73
N LYS A 355 19.98 22.14 -11.00
CA LYS A 355 18.67 22.62 -11.43
C LYS A 355 17.58 21.57 -11.19
N THR A 356 17.84 20.31 -11.54
CA THR A 356 16.86 19.22 -11.37
C THR A 356 16.52 19.02 -9.89
N VAL A 357 17.53 19.01 -9.01
CA VAL A 357 17.32 18.92 -7.56
C VAL A 357 16.47 20.11 -7.08
N GLN A 358 16.81 21.34 -7.48
CA GLN A 358 16.08 22.54 -7.08
C GLN A 358 14.62 22.52 -7.54
N ASP A 359 14.37 22.14 -8.79
CA ASP A 359 13.02 22.08 -9.37
C ASP A 359 12.16 21.03 -8.66
N MET A 360 12.74 19.86 -8.36
CA MET A 360 12.03 18.77 -7.67
C MET A 360 11.73 19.10 -6.21
N THR A 361 12.71 19.62 -5.46
CA THR A 361 12.50 20.02 -4.06
C THR A 361 11.42 21.09 -3.91
N LYS A 362 11.27 22.00 -4.88
CA LYS A 362 10.23 23.04 -4.84
C LYS A 362 8.86 22.60 -5.35
N GLY A 363 8.84 21.69 -6.34
CA GLY A 363 7.62 21.41 -7.11
C GLY A 363 7.01 20.03 -6.92
N SER A 364 7.69 19.11 -6.22
CA SER A 364 7.29 17.71 -6.10
C SER A 364 7.08 17.31 -4.64
N TYR A 365 6.06 16.50 -4.37
CA TYR A 365 5.90 15.88 -3.05
C TYR A 365 6.85 14.70 -2.86
N MET A 366 7.16 14.00 -3.95
CA MET A 366 7.90 12.76 -3.91
C MET A 366 8.44 12.38 -5.30
N ILE A 367 9.30 11.35 -5.32
CA ILE A 367 9.78 10.70 -6.52
C ILE A 367 9.60 9.19 -6.42
N HIS A 368 9.05 8.57 -7.46
CA HIS A 368 8.95 7.13 -7.59
C HIS A 368 10.21 6.56 -8.25
N LEU A 369 10.86 5.59 -7.59
CA LEU A 369 12.12 5.02 -8.07
C LEU A 369 11.94 4.01 -9.19
N TRP A 370 10.74 3.46 -9.37
CA TRP A 370 10.45 2.43 -10.36
C TRP A 370 11.36 1.20 -10.18
N ASN A 371 11.34 0.57 -9.01
CA ASN A 371 12.30 -0.47 -8.61
C ASN A 371 12.48 -1.60 -9.63
N LYS A 372 11.45 -1.93 -10.43
CA LYS A 372 11.62 -2.91 -11.52
C LYS A 372 12.70 -2.51 -12.54
N VAL A 373 12.89 -1.22 -12.75
CA VAL A 373 13.92 -0.62 -13.62
C VAL A 373 15.21 -0.38 -12.84
N THR A 374 15.12 0.19 -11.63
CA THR A 374 16.28 0.81 -10.96
C THR A 374 16.90 -0.01 -9.83
N ARG A 375 16.29 -1.11 -9.37
CA ARG A 375 16.78 -1.89 -8.21
C ARG A 375 18.22 -2.38 -8.30
N LYS A 376 18.76 -2.54 -9.52
CA LYS A 376 20.15 -2.98 -9.74
C LYS A 376 21.14 -1.82 -9.94
N MET A 377 20.64 -0.59 -9.91
CA MET A 377 21.46 0.60 -10.10
C MET A 377 21.99 1.05 -8.74
N LYS A 378 23.23 1.51 -8.70
CA LYS A 378 23.76 2.22 -7.53
C LYS A 378 23.34 3.69 -7.60
N ILE A 379 23.04 4.31 -6.47
CA ILE A 379 22.94 5.76 -6.37
C ILE A 379 24.37 6.31 -6.35
N GLU A 380 24.84 6.82 -7.49
CA GLU A 380 26.21 7.34 -7.59
C GLU A 380 26.33 8.68 -6.87
N GLU A 381 27.46 8.89 -6.20
CA GLU A 381 27.75 10.12 -5.46
C GLU A 381 27.68 11.34 -6.38
N GLY A 382 26.97 12.37 -5.92
CA GLY A 382 26.76 13.62 -6.67
C GLY A 382 25.65 13.54 -7.73
N SER A 383 25.03 12.39 -7.94
CA SER A 383 23.81 12.26 -8.77
C SER A 383 22.63 13.05 -8.19
N VAL A 384 21.55 13.20 -8.99
CA VAL A 384 20.30 13.82 -8.52
C VAL A 384 19.74 13.05 -7.33
N MET A 385 19.66 11.73 -7.42
CA MET A 385 19.14 10.90 -6.33
C MET A 385 19.99 11.03 -5.07
N HIS A 386 21.32 11.01 -5.20
CA HIS A 386 22.22 11.19 -4.06
C HIS A 386 21.93 12.52 -3.35
N LYS A 387 21.88 13.63 -4.09
CA LYS A 387 21.61 14.95 -3.51
C LYS A 387 20.20 15.07 -2.89
N LEU A 388 19.17 14.53 -3.54
CA LEU A 388 17.81 14.54 -2.99
C LEU A 388 17.75 13.77 -1.67
N ILE A 389 18.30 12.55 -1.63
CA ILE A 389 18.30 11.71 -0.43
C ILE A 389 19.12 12.36 0.68
N SER A 390 20.35 12.82 0.40
CA SER A 390 21.20 13.47 1.41
C SER A 390 20.57 14.71 2.04
N THR A 391 19.61 15.35 1.37
CA THR A 391 18.92 16.54 1.88
C THR A 391 17.69 16.21 2.73
N HIS A 392 17.01 15.08 2.45
CA HIS A 392 15.70 14.75 3.05
C HIS A 392 15.76 13.56 4.00
N CYS A 393 16.96 13.09 4.30
CA CYS A 393 17.15 11.91 5.11
C CYS A 393 17.83 12.23 6.43
N THR A 394 17.28 11.71 7.53
CA THR A 394 17.74 12.01 8.88
C THR A 394 18.50 10.86 9.52
N VAL A 395 18.14 9.60 9.23
CA VAL A 395 18.73 8.40 9.86
C VAL A 395 19.65 7.60 8.91
N CYS A 396 19.71 7.93 7.63
CA CYS A 396 20.48 7.17 6.63
C CYS A 396 22.00 7.35 6.66
N GLY A 397 22.58 8.09 7.60
CA GLY A 397 24.05 8.08 7.77
C GLY A 397 24.63 6.66 7.86
N ASN A 398 23.82 5.69 8.33
CA ASN A 398 24.17 4.27 8.42
C ASN A 398 23.51 3.37 7.34
N ILE A 399 22.63 3.92 6.47
CA ILE A 399 21.97 3.15 5.41
C ILE A 399 22.86 3.20 4.18
N THR A 400 23.77 2.23 4.05
CA THR A 400 24.62 2.10 2.87
C THR A 400 23.87 1.35 1.76
N ASP A 401 24.03 1.80 0.52
CA ASP A 401 23.26 1.38 -0.69
C ASP A 401 23.55 -0.06 -1.17
N TYR A 402 24.03 -0.93 -0.28
CA TYR A 402 24.42 -2.30 -0.59
C TYR A 402 23.32 -3.29 -0.20
N HIS A 403 22.74 -3.93 -1.22
CA HIS A 403 22.11 -5.23 -1.04
C HIS A 403 23.24 -6.27 -1.04
N THR A 404 23.51 -6.92 0.09
CA THR A 404 24.29 -8.17 0.15
C THR A 404 23.43 -9.34 -0.26
#